data_AF-A0A7C1RLN4-F1
#
_entry.id   AF-A0A7C1RLN4-F1
#
_cell.length_a   1.000
_cell.length_b   1.000
_cell.length_c   1.000
_cell.angle_alpha   90.00
_cell.angle_beta   90.00
_cell.angle_gamma   90.00
#
_symmetry.space_group_name_H-M   'P 1'
#
loop_
_entity.id
_entity.type
_entity.pdbx_description
1 polymer ?
#
loop_
_entity_poly.entity_id
_entity_poly.type
_entity_poly.pdbx_seq_one_letter_code
_entity_poly.pdbx_strand_id
1 'polypeptide(L)'
;MAIDPVCGMTVEANSAAVQEEYQGTTWYFCSDSCRSKFLTDPATYAQPETMTDPVCCMEVSTDSSYHVEYDGKTYYFCCESCLGKFNIEPAHYIQIHHAEP
;
A
#
# COMPACT_ATOMS: atom_id res chain seq x y z
N MET A 1 -8.77 7.96 8.14
CA MET A 1 -9.73 6.86 7.98
C MET A 1 -8.94 5.69 7.42
N ALA A 2 -9.22 4.47 7.84
CA ALA A 2 -8.60 3.25 7.31
C ALA A 2 -9.61 2.47 6.47
N ILE A 3 -9.14 1.53 5.66
CA ILE A 3 -10.01 0.63 4.89
C ILE A 3 -9.92 -0.77 5.46
N ASP A 4 -11.08 -1.37 5.73
CA ASP A 4 -11.17 -2.77 6.12
C ASP A 4 -10.72 -3.65 4.93
N PRO A 5 -9.64 -4.43 5.05
CA PRO A 5 -9.10 -5.20 3.93
C PRO A 5 -9.97 -6.41 3.54
N VAL A 6 -10.91 -6.81 4.40
CA VAL A 6 -11.79 -7.96 4.17
C VAL A 6 -13.02 -7.57 3.36
N CYS A 7 -13.57 -6.38 3.60
CA CYS A 7 -14.81 -5.93 2.96
C CYS A 7 -14.70 -4.61 2.19
N GLY A 8 -13.58 -3.89 2.28
CA GLY A 8 -13.36 -2.60 1.63
C GLY A 8 -14.09 -1.42 2.28
N MET A 9 -14.66 -1.61 3.47
CA MET A 9 -15.41 -0.55 4.15
C MET A 9 -14.45 0.46 4.78
N THR A 10 -14.74 1.76 4.60
CA THR A 10 -14.01 2.83 5.30
C THR A 10 -14.37 2.81 6.78
N VAL A 11 -13.36 2.76 7.64
CA VAL A 11 -13.48 2.72 9.09
C VAL A 11 -12.70 3.87 9.73
N GLU A 12 -13.17 4.33 10.87
CA GLU A 12 -12.47 5.35 11.63
C GLU A 12 -11.29 4.71 12.38
N ALA A 13 -10.06 5.08 12.03
CA ALA A 13 -8.85 4.61 12.68
C ALA A 13 -8.67 5.28 14.05
N ASN A 14 -9.52 4.93 15.01
CA ASN A 14 -9.48 5.40 16.38
C ASN A 14 -9.36 4.20 17.34
N SER A 15 -8.97 4.44 18.60
CA SER A 15 -8.75 3.37 19.59
C SER A 15 -10.00 2.56 19.96
N ALA A 16 -11.20 2.96 19.53
CA ALA A 16 -12.44 2.23 19.74
C ALA A 16 -12.81 1.32 18.54
N ALA A 17 -12.13 1.46 17.40
CA ALA A 17 -12.34 0.59 16.26
C ALA A 17 -11.75 -0.81 16.50
N VAL A 18 -12.33 -1.80 15.82
CA VAL A 18 -11.79 -3.15 15.83
C VAL A 18 -10.46 -3.09 15.09
N GLN A 19 -9.35 -3.34 15.78
CA GLN A 19 -8.01 -3.30 15.19
C GLN A 19 -7.22 -4.56 15.56
N GLU A 20 -6.28 -4.94 14.71
CA GLU A 20 -5.36 -6.05 14.94
C GLU A 20 -3.97 -5.70 14.43
N GLU A 21 -2.93 -6.03 15.19
CA GLU A 21 -1.56 -5.84 14.74
C GLU A 21 -1.08 -7.10 14.00
N TYR A 22 -0.69 -6.93 12.73
CA TYR A 22 -0.15 -8.02 11.93
C TYR A 22 1.03 -7.52 11.09
N GLN A 23 2.17 -8.22 11.20
CA GLN A 23 3.45 -7.83 10.58
C GLN A 23 3.94 -6.43 10.96
N GLY A 24 3.60 -5.94 12.15
CA GLY A 24 3.95 -4.58 12.60
C GLY A 24 3.08 -3.48 12.01
N THR A 25 2.03 -3.82 11.25
CA THR A 25 1.02 -2.90 10.75
C THR A 25 -0.26 -3.07 11.57
N THR A 26 -0.88 -1.96 11.98
CA THR A 26 -2.20 -1.97 12.62
C THR A 26 -3.28 -1.97 11.55
N TRP A 27 -4.01 -3.08 11.46
CA TRP A 27 -5.15 -3.26 10.57
C TRP A 27 -6.44 -2.87 11.28
N TYR A 28 -7.34 -2.19 10.59
CA TYR A 28 -8.62 -1.76 11.13
C TYR A 28 -9.77 -2.48 10.42
N PHE A 29 -10.80 -2.84 11.17
CA PHE A 29 -11.93 -3.63 10.69
C PHE A 29 -13.26 -2.96 11.05
N CYS A 30 -14.25 -3.10 10.19
CA CYS A 30 -15.56 -2.52 10.41
C CYS A 30 -16.35 -3.28 11.49
N SER A 31 -15.97 -4.53 11.76
CA SER A 31 -16.67 -5.44 12.66
C SER A 31 -15.77 -6.59 13.10
N ASP A 32 -16.12 -7.23 14.21
CA ASP A 32 -15.42 -8.41 14.73
C ASP A 32 -15.42 -9.59 13.74
N SER A 33 -16.46 -9.70 12.92
CA SER A 33 -16.55 -10.71 11.86
C SER A 33 -15.51 -10.51 10.75
N CYS A 34 -15.19 -9.26 10.40
CA CYS A 34 -14.13 -8.97 9.43
C CYS A 34 -12.76 -9.28 10.03
N ARG A 35 -12.52 -8.88 11.29
CA ARG A 35 -11.31 -9.27 12.01
C ARG A 35 -11.14 -10.79 12.04
N SER A 36 -12.19 -11.54 12.35
CA SER A 36 -12.13 -13.01 12.40
C SER A 36 -11.77 -13.63 11.05
N LYS A 37 -12.31 -13.09 9.95
CA LYS A 37 -11.92 -13.49 8.58
C LYS A 37 -10.47 -13.16 8.27
N PHE A 38 -10.01 -11.97 8.66
CA PHE A 38 -8.62 -11.58 8.52
C PHE A 38 -7.71 -12.54 9.28
N LEU A 39 -8.01 -12.87 10.53
CA LEU A 39 -7.24 -13.82 11.34
C LEU A 39 -7.22 -15.24 10.75
N THR A 40 -8.20 -15.60 9.92
CA THR A 40 -8.25 -16.91 9.25
C THR A 40 -7.22 -17.00 8.14
N ASP A 41 -7.06 -15.94 7.35
CA ASP A 41 -6.06 -15.89 6.28
C ASP A 41 -5.48 -14.47 6.14
N PRO A 42 -4.63 -14.03 7.09
CA PRO A 42 -4.18 -12.65 7.12
C PRO A 42 -3.25 -12.36 5.97
N ALA A 43 -2.53 -13.35 5.42
CA ALA A 43 -1.67 -13.14 4.24
C ALA A 43 -2.45 -12.71 2.99
N THR A 44 -3.70 -13.18 2.82
CA THR A 44 -4.56 -12.76 1.69
C THR A 44 -5.05 -11.32 1.84
N TYR A 45 -5.32 -10.87 3.07
CA TYR A 45 -5.92 -9.56 3.32
C TYR A 45 -4.91 -8.49 3.72
N ALA A 46 -3.79 -8.87 4.33
CA ALA A 46 -2.71 -7.99 4.75
C ALA A 46 -1.78 -7.64 3.58
N GLN A 47 -2.36 -7.18 2.48
CA GLN A 47 -1.62 -6.60 1.37
C GLN A 47 -1.05 -5.27 1.85
N PRO A 48 0.28 -5.13 2.03
CA PRO A 48 0.84 -3.92 2.60
C PRO A 48 0.32 -2.70 1.83
N GLU A 49 -0.15 -1.68 2.55
CA GLU A 49 -0.47 -0.36 1.97
C GLU A 49 0.82 0.37 1.57
N THR A 50 1.86 -0.37 1.19
CA THR A 50 3.15 0.14 0.78
C THR A 50 3.52 -0.48 -0.56
N MET A 51 3.98 0.37 -1.45
CA MET A 51 4.49 0.01 -2.76
C MET A 51 5.97 0.36 -2.80
N THR A 52 6.75 -0.36 -3.60
CA THR A 52 8.16 -0.03 -3.79
C THR A 52 8.32 1.12 -4.79
N ASP A 53 9.03 2.17 -4.39
CA ASP A 53 9.44 3.28 -5.26
C ASP A 53 10.38 2.74 -6.35
N PRO A 54 10.00 2.82 -7.64
CA PRO A 54 10.77 2.27 -8.76
C PRO A 54 11.98 3.13 -9.16
N VAL A 55 12.31 4.20 -8.43
CA VAL A 55 13.48 5.04 -8.68
C VAL A 55 14.58 4.76 -7.67
N CYS A 56 14.21 4.48 -6.42
CA CYS A 56 15.16 4.34 -5.31
C CYS A 56 15.00 3.06 -4.49
N CYS A 57 14.07 2.17 -4.84
CA CYS A 57 13.77 0.93 -4.14
C CYS A 57 13.29 1.12 -2.69
N MET A 58 12.86 2.31 -2.30
CA MET A 58 12.33 2.53 -0.95
C MET A 58 10.87 2.11 -0.88
N GLU A 59 10.49 1.51 0.24
CA GLU A 59 9.09 1.24 0.55
C GLU A 59 8.38 2.57 0.84
N VAL A 60 7.28 2.82 0.14
CA VAL A 60 6.48 4.03 0.26
C VAL A 60 5.01 3.67 0.43
N SER A 61 4.33 4.34 1.35
CA SER A 61 2.90 4.14 1.57
C SER A 61 2.05 4.58 0.38
N THR A 62 0.96 3.87 0.10
CA THR A 62 -0.05 4.23 -0.90
C THR A 62 -0.84 5.49 -0.55
N ASP A 63 -0.63 6.05 0.65
CA ASP A 63 -1.09 7.37 1.08
C ASP A 63 -0.13 8.50 0.65
N SER A 64 1.03 8.18 0.08
CA SER A 64 2.01 9.19 -0.33
C SER A 64 1.42 10.14 -1.38
N SER A 65 1.49 11.46 -1.11
CA SER A 65 1.10 12.50 -2.05
C SER A 65 1.90 12.49 -3.36
N TYR A 66 3.03 11.80 -3.40
CA TYR A 66 3.85 11.65 -4.59
C TYR A 66 3.49 10.33 -5.29
N HIS A 67 2.53 10.39 -6.20
CA HIS A 67 2.11 9.23 -7.00
C HIS A 67 1.80 9.63 -8.44
N VAL A 68 1.89 8.67 -9.35
CA VAL A 68 1.52 8.87 -10.77
C VAL A 68 0.88 7.59 -11.32
N GLU A 69 -0.09 7.75 -12.21
CA GLU A 69 -0.65 6.63 -12.97
C GLU A 69 0.14 6.46 -14.27
N TYR A 70 0.68 5.26 -14.51
CA TYR A 70 1.38 4.90 -15.73
C TYR A 70 0.96 3.48 -16.16
N ASP A 71 0.59 3.30 -17.42
CA ASP A 71 0.14 2.00 -17.97
C ASP A 71 -1.03 1.37 -17.19
N GLY A 72 -1.92 2.20 -16.64
CA GLY A 72 -3.05 1.75 -15.81
C GLY A 72 -2.66 1.22 -14.43
N LYS A 73 -1.40 1.44 -14.00
CA LYS A 73 -0.90 1.15 -12.65
C LYS A 73 -0.53 2.45 -11.95
N THR A 74 -0.92 2.58 -10.69
CA THR A 74 -0.48 3.69 -9.84
C THR A 74 0.86 3.35 -9.22
N TYR A 75 1.86 4.19 -9.44
CA TYR A 75 3.18 4.12 -8.82
C TYR A 75 3.31 5.20 -7.76
N TYR A 76 3.84 4.84 -6.59
CA TYR A 76 4.08 5.75 -5.48
C TYR A 76 5.59 6.02 -5.34
N PHE A 77 5.93 7.22 -4.86
CA PHE A 77 7.30 7.68 -4.72
C PHE A 77 7.57 8.24 -3.33
N CYS A 78 8.77 8.00 -2.82
CA CYS A 78 9.19 8.48 -1.51
C CYS A 78 9.30 10.01 -1.45
N CYS A 79 9.57 10.67 -2.58
CA CYS A 79 9.71 12.12 -2.64
C CYS A 79 9.46 12.70 -4.04
N GLU A 80 9.29 14.02 -4.12
CA GLU A 80 9.13 14.77 -5.37
C GLU A 80 10.26 14.50 -6.38
N SER A 81 11.50 14.36 -5.90
CA SER A 81 12.65 14.06 -6.76
C SER A 81 12.53 12.71 -7.47
N CYS A 82 12.00 11.69 -6.79
CA CYS A 82 11.76 10.38 -7.39
C CYS A 82 10.61 10.44 -8.39
N LEU A 83 9.50 11.09 -8.03
CA LEU A 83 8.38 11.34 -8.95
C LEU A 83 8.85 12.10 -10.21
N GLY A 84 9.69 13.12 -10.05
CA GLY A 84 10.25 13.90 -11.15
C GLY A 84 11.10 13.04 -12.09
N LYS A 85 12.01 12.23 -11.54
CA LYS A 85 12.82 11.27 -12.32
C LYS A 85 11.94 10.30 -13.10
N PHE A 86 10.95 9.71 -12.43
CA PHE A 86 10.02 8.78 -13.08
C PHE A 86 9.22 9.44 -14.20
N ASN A 87 8.79 10.69 -14.06
CA ASN A 87 8.05 11.39 -15.12
C ASN A 87 8.91 11.67 -16.37
N ILE A 88 10.24 11.77 -16.24
CA ILE A 88 11.14 12.01 -17.39
C ILE A 88 11.32 10.71 -18.18
N GLU A 89 11.56 9.58 -17.51
CA GLU A 89 11.87 8.30 -18.15
C GLU A 89 11.17 7.10 -17.47
N PRO A 90 9.82 7.04 -17.46
CA PRO A 90 9.08 6.03 -16.69
C PRO A 90 9.38 4.61 -17.17
N ALA A 91 9.48 4.41 -18.49
CA ALA A 91 9.80 3.11 -19.09
C ALA A 91 11.14 2.54 -18.61
N HIS A 92 12.14 3.39 -18.36
CA HIS A 92 13.46 2.96 -17.86
C HIS A 92 13.36 2.39 -16.45
N TYR A 93 12.65 3.08 -15.57
CA TYR A 93 12.45 2.64 -14.18
C TYR A 93 11.58 1.38 -14.09
N ILE A 94 10.52 1.28 -14.89
CA ILE A 94 9.64 0.11 -14.89
C ILE A 94 10.36 -1.13 -15.44
N GLN A 95 11.25 -0.98 -16.44
CA GLN A 95 12.05 -2.11 -16.94
C GLN A 95 13.11 -2.59 -15.94
N ILE A 96 13.71 -1.69 -15.16
CA ILE A 96 14.78 -2.06 -14.22
C ILE A 96 14.23 -2.85 -13.01
N HIS A 97 13.01 -2.56 -12.56
CA HIS A 97 12.39 -3.27 -11.42
C HIS A 97 11.58 -4.50 -11.82
N HIS A 98 11.46 -4.81 -13.11
CA HIS A 98 10.92 -6.09 -13.59
C HIS A 98 12.00 -7.16 -13.84
N ALA A 99 13.27 -6.84 -13.58
CA ALA A 99 14.39 -7.77 -13.73
C ALA A 99 14.95 -8.15 -12.35
N GLU A 100 14.28 -9.07 -11.64
CA GLU A 100 15.02 -9.92 -10.71
C GLU A 100 15.71 -11.06 -11.49
N PRO A 101 16.98 -11.40 -11.17
CA PRO A 101 17.68 -12.57 -11.70
C PRO A 101 17.19 -13.91 -11.13
#